data_AF-A0AB38F838-F1
#
_entry.id   AF-A0AB38F838-F1
#
_cell.length_a   1.000
_cell.length_b   1.000
_cell.length_c   1.000
_cell.angle_alpha   90.00
_cell.angle_beta   90.00
_cell.angle_gamma   90.00
#
_symmetry.space_group_name_H-M   'P 1'
#
loop_
_entity.id
_entity.type
_entity.pdbx_description
1 polymer ?
#
loop_
_entity_poly.entity_id
_entity_poly.type
_entity_poly.pdbx_seq_one_letter_code
_entity_poly.pdbx_strand_id
1 'polypeptide(L)'
;MSTATYEFCPSPLPVTRREFAGTSLQSTALAHTLRRTVRPFLDGWARYPELPWPTGVVDLFGYSLGPIRGTVRRPIRLPHCRAEWIRPPGALGDRAILYLHGGAFLCCGINSHRQMVSRISAESQASTLNVAYRMIPRNPIRAAVEDGVDGYRWLLSHGYTADRIVIAGDSAGGFLTFMVTLEALRQGLPRPAADVALSPLTDLDPVNKLAHPNADLCAVFPKRAVGALSRLIERLDTRGGHEPSTSPVDGSLASMPPALIQTGSQEMVYVDAELMSERLSQAGVPCELQVWERQVHVFQAAAGLLPEGTRAIREIGRFIRKATPVSTS
;
A
#
# COMPACT_ATOMS: atom_id res chain seq x y z
N MET A 1 -7.65 38.91 24.30
CA MET A 1 -6.82 39.05 23.08
C MET A 1 -6.38 37.66 22.69
N SER A 2 -6.93 37.15 21.57
CA SER A 2 -6.64 35.81 21.05
C SER A 2 -5.24 35.79 20.44
N THR A 3 -4.34 35.01 21.02
CA THR A 3 -3.02 34.75 20.42
C THR A 3 -3.21 33.78 19.27
N ALA A 4 -3.22 34.31 18.04
CA ALA A 4 -3.12 33.52 16.84
C ALA A 4 -1.77 32.77 16.87
N THR A 5 -1.82 31.47 17.11
CA THR A 5 -0.69 30.57 16.86
C THR A 5 -0.45 30.59 15.36
N TYR A 6 0.65 31.23 14.92
CA TYR A 6 1.17 31.07 13.58
C TYR A 6 1.53 29.59 13.41
N GLU A 7 0.70 28.82 12.72
CA GLU A 7 1.08 27.50 12.24
C GLU A 7 2.28 27.68 11.31
N PHE A 8 3.43 27.21 11.77
CA PHE A 8 4.64 27.17 10.98
C PHE A 8 4.41 26.18 9.83
N CYS A 9 4.09 26.70 8.64
CA CYS A 9 4.04 25.88 7.43
C CYS A 9 5.49 25.57 7.03
N PRO A 10 5.96 24.31 7.15
CA PRO A 10 7.33 23.97 6.79
C PRO A 10 7.56 24.26 5.30
N SER A 11 8.76 24.78 4.97
CA SER A 11 9.12 25.03 3.57
C SER A 11 9.05 23.72 2.76
N PRO A 12 8.54 23.76 1.51
CA PRO A 12 8.47 22.57 0.68
C PRO A 12 9.85 21.90 0.50
N LEU A 13 9.91 20.59 0.65
CA LEU A 13 11.11 19.80 0.35
C LEU A 13 11.04 19.27 -1.08
N PRO A 14 12.13 19.28 -1.87
CA PRO A 14 12.10 18.71 -3.22
C PRO A 14 11.79 17.21 -3.19
N VAL A 15 10.86 16.76 -4.05
CA VAL A 15 10.60 15.33 -4.26
C VAL A 15 11.86 14.68 -4.85
N THR A 16 12.37 13.63 -4.19
CA THR A 16 13.45 12.83 -4.77
C THR A 16 12.85 11.88 -5.80
N ARG A 17 12.74 12.34 -7.05
CA ARG A 17 12.19 11.53 -8.15
C ARG A 17 13.27 10.70 -8.82
N ARG A 18 13.01 9.40 -9.01
CA ARG A 18 13.91 8.47 -9.71
C ARG A 18 13.13 7.71 -10.79
N GLU A 19 13.57 7.85 -12.03
CA GLU A 19 13.03 7.13 -13.17
C GLU A 19 13.83 5.83 -13.39
N PHE A 20 13.12 4.72 -13.51
CA PHE A 20 13.68 3.41 -13.83
C PHE A 20 13.27 3.03 -15.25
N ALA A 21 14.17 3.31 -16.19
CA ALA A 21 13.97 2.99 -17.59
C ALA A 21 14.08 1.47 -17.87
N GLY A 22 13.42 1.05 -18.94
CA GLY A 22 13.45 -0.31 -19.46
C GLY A 22 12.19 -1.11 -19.16
N THR A 23 11.80 -1.93 -20.13
CA THR A 23 10.66 -2.86 -20.00
C THR A 23 11.06 -4.21 -20.59
N SER A 24 11.16 -5.20 -19.72
CA SER A 24 11.48 -6.58 -20.11
C SER A 24 10.39 -7.20 -20.97
N LEU A 25 10.75 -8.26 -21.70
CA LEU A 25 9.80 -9.08 -22.44
C LEU A 25 8.77 -9.72 -21.49
N GLN A 26 9.20 -10.12 -20.29
CA GLN A 26 8.34 -10.64 -19.24
C GLN A 26 7.30 -9.61 -18.79
N SER A 27 7.71 -8.36 -18.58
CA SER A 27 6.78 -7.27 -18.22
C SER A 27 5.78 -6.98 -19.35
N THR A 28 6.27 -6.94 -20.61
CA THR A 28 5.41 -6.77 -21.79
C THR A 28 4.40 -7.90 -21.93
N ALA A 29 4.84 -9.16 -21.78
CA ALA A 29 3.98 -10.33 -21.83
C ALA A 29 2.95 -10.34 -20.69
N LEU A 30 3.36 -10.00 -19.46
CA LEU A 30 2.46 -9.89 -18.31
C LEU A 30 1.38 -8.84 -18.56
N ALA A 31 1.76 -7.63 -19.02
CA ALA A 31 0.80 -6.59 -19.36
C ALA A 31 -0.20 -7.04 -20.43
N HIS A 32 0.28 -7.77 -21.44
CA HIS A 32 -0.56 -8.30 -22.51
C HIS A 32 -1.56 -9.36 -22.02
N THR A 33 -1.12 -10.24 -21.12
CA THR A 33 -1.95 -11.25 -20.48
C THR A 33 -3.01 -10.61 -19.59
N LEU A 34 -2.62 -9.70 -18.69
CA LEU A 34 -3.54 -9.00 -17.78
C LEU A 34 -4.63 -8.23 -18.55
N ARG A 35 -4.28 -7.60 -19.68
CA ARG A 35 -5.25 -6.92 -20.55
C ARG A 35 -6.31 -7.86 -21.14
N ARG A 36 -6.00 -9.15 -21.30
CA ARG A 36 -6.94 -10.15 -21.85
C ARG A 36 -7.67 -10.98 -20.81
N THR A 37 -7.16 -11.04 -19.57
CA THR A 37 -7.73 -11.90 -18.53
C THR A 37 -8.34 -11.07 -17.40
N VAL A 38 -7.52 -10.31 -16.67
CA VAL A 38 -7.94 -9.56 -15.48
C VAL A 38 -8.77 -8.33 -15.86
N ARG A 39 -8.35 -7.56 -16.86
CA ARG A 39 -9.05 -6.32 -17.24
C ARG A 39 -10.51 -6.56 -17.68
N PRO A 40 -10.84 -7.57 -18.52
CA PRO A 40 -12.23 -7.88 -18.87
C PRO A 40 -13.04 -8.38 -17.68
N PHE A 41 -12.45 -9.16 -16.77
CA PHE A 41 -13.11 -9.58 -15.53
C PHE A 41 -13.51 -8.39 -14.66
N LEU A 42 -12.58 -7.43 -14.46
CA LEU A 42 -12.85 -6.21 -13.71
C LEU A 42 -13.85 -5.29 -14.41
N ASP A 43 -13.89 -5.28 -15.75
CA ASP A 43 -14.93 -4.57 -16.49
C ASP A 43 -16.32 -5.19 -16.25
N GLY A 44 -16.40 -6.53 -16.21
CA GLY A 44 -17.61 -7.26 -15.83
C GLY A 44 -18.08 -6.92 -14.41
N TRP A 45 -17.16 -6.93 -13.44
CA TRP A 45 -17.42 -6.49 -12.07
C TRP A 45 -17.94 -5.05 -12.03
N ALA A 46 -17.30 -4.13 -12.77
CA ALA A 46 -17.68 -2.74 -12.80
C ALA A 46 -19.08 -2.47 -13.39
N ARG A 47 -19.56 -3.36 -14.28
CA ARG A 47 -20.93 -3.30 -14.84
C ARG A 47 -21.96 -3.78 -13.83
N TYR A 48 -21.62 -4.76 -13.00
CA TYR A 48 -22.55 -5.43 -12.09
C TYR A 48 -21.95 -5.60 -10.68
N PRO A 49 -21.59 -4.50 -9.98
CA PRO A 49 -20.85 -4.58 -8.72
C PRO A 49 -21.67 -5.20 -7.57
N GLU A 50 -23.01 -5.18 -7.68
CA GLU A 50 -23.94 -5.70 -6.68
C GLU A 50 -24.11 -7.23 -6.73
N LEU A 51 -23.58 -7.91 -7.76
CA LEU A 51 -23.64 -9.37 -7.85
C LEU A 51 -22.70 -10.02 -6.81
N PRO A 52 -22.96 -11.28 -6.39
CA PRO A 52 -22.13 -11.98 -5.40
C PRO A 52 -20.82 -12.48 -6.02
N TRP A 53 -19.93 -11.56 -6.37
CA TRP A 53 -18.61 -11.88 -6.93
C TRP A 53 -17.77 -12.69 -5.93
N PRO A 54 -16.99 -13.69 -6.39
CA PRO A 54 -16.20 -14.55 -5.53
C PRO A 54 -14.90 -13.86 -5.07
N THR A 55 -15.00 -12.74 -4.36
CA THR A 55 -13.84 -11.88 -4.01
C THR A 55 -12.81 -12.59 -3.14
N GLY A 56 -13.23 -13.55 -2.30
CA GLY A 56 -12.34 -14.38 -1.47
C GLY A 56 -11.55 -15.44 -2.24
N VAL A 57 -11.94 -15.76 -3.48
CA VAL A 57 -11.26 -16.80 -4.28
C VAL A 57 -9.87 -16.35 -4.70
N VAL A 58 -9.65 -15.05 -4.89
CA VAL A 58 -8.33 -14.50 -5.23
C VAL A 58 -7.30 -14.79 -4.12
N ASP A 59 -7.69 -14.58 -2.86
CA ASP A 59 -6.81 -14.89 -1.72
C ASP A 59 -6.59 -16.41 -1.60
N LEU A 60 -7.64 -17.20 -1.81
CA LEU A 60 -7.55 -18.66 -1.75
C LEU A 60 -6.55 -19.22 -2.77
N PHE A 61 -6.57 -18.73 -4.02
CA PHE A 61 -5.57 -19.12 -5.02
C PHE A 61 -4.15 -18.70 -4.62
N GLY A 62 -4.00 -17.56 -3.95
CA GLY A 62 -2.74 -17.09 -3.40
C GLY A 62 -2.07 -18.07 -2.42
N TYR A 63 -2.82 -19.00 -1.81
CA TYR A 63 -2.28 -20.03 -0.93
C TYR A 63 -1.15 -20.83 -1.60
N SER A 64 -1.25 -21.07 -2.91
CA SER A 64 -0.27 -21.79 -3.72
C SER A 64 1.07 -21.09 -3.91
N LEU A 65 1.13 -19.76 -3.78
CA LEU A 65 2.34 -18.99 -4.09
C LEU A 65 3.40 -19.10 -2.98
N GLY A 66 3.02 -19.52 -1.77
CA GLY A 66 3.93 -19.75 -0.63
C GLY A 66 4.82 -18.55 -0.24
N PRO A 67 5.44 -18.55 0.94
CA PRO A 67 6.54 -17.62 1.19
C PRO A 67 7.82 -18.10 0.50
N ILE A 68 8.84 -17.23 0.41
CA ILE A 68 10.18 -17.68 0.02
C ILE A 68 10.72 -18.75 0.99
N ARG A 69 11.59 -19.62 0.49
CA ARG A 69 12.15 -20.75 1.25
C ARG A 69 12.85 -20.28 2.53
N GLY A 70 12.60 -20.98 3.64
CA GLY A 70 13.19 -20.69 4.95
C GLY A 70 12.47 -19.60 5.75
N THR A 71 11.42 -18.99 5.20
CA THR A 71 10.57 -18.05 5.93
C THR A 71 9.81 -18.75 7.05
N VAL A 72 9.92 -18.23 8.28
CA VAL A 72 9.11 -18.66 9.41
C VAL A 72 7.81 -17.87 9.43
N ARG A 73 6.70 -18.56 9.67
CA ARG A 73 5.37 -17.94 9.74
C ARG A 73 4.69 -18.31 11.04
N ARG A 74 3.97 -17.35 11.63
CA ARG A 74 3.15 -17.58 12.83
C ARG A 74 1.82 -16.82 12.68
N PRO A 75 0.67 -17.49 12.87
CA PRO A 75 -0.60 -16.78 12.91
C PRO A 75 -0.67 -15.90 14.17
N ILE A 76 -1.21 -14.69 14.01
CA ILE A 76 -1.43 -13.71 15.06
C ILE A 76 -2.92 -13.35 15.08
N ARG A 77 -3.46 -13.08 16.27
CA ARG A 77 -4.81 -12.55 16.43
C ARG A 77 -4.71 -11.11 16.94
N LEU A 78 -5.24 -10.18 16.16
CA LEU A 78 -5.49 -8.80 16.56
C LEU A 78 -6.92 -8.71 17.14
N PRO A 79 -7.31 -7.58 17.75
CA PRO A 79 -8.62 -7.45 18.39
C PRO A 79 -9.80 -7.81 17.47
N HIS A 80 -9.75 -7.37 16.21
CA HIS A 80 -10.86 -7.53 15.26
C HIS A 80 -10.55 -8.39 14.05
N CYS A 81 -9.28 -8.75 13.83
CA CYS A 81 -8.86 -9.47 12.64
C CYS A 81 -7.69 -10.43 12.92
N ARG A 82 -7.31 -11.19 11.89
CA ARG A 82 -6.12 -12.07 11.93
C ARG A 82 -4.96 -11.37 11.26
N ALA A 83 -3.75 -11.71 11.68
CA ALA A 83 -2.53 -11.33 11.00
C ALA A 83 -1.61 -12.54 10.86
N GLU A 84 -0.59 -12.44 10.00
CA GLU A 84 0.47 -13.43 9.87
C GLU A 84 1.80 -12.73 10.14
N TRP A 85 2.50 -13.22 11.17
CA TRP A 85 3.86 -12.83 11.43
C TRP A 85 4.80 -13.60 10.53
N ILE A 86 5.61 -12.90 9.76
CA ILE A 86 6.55 -13.41 8.78
C ILE A 86 7.95 -13.00 9.23
N ARG A 87 8.84 -13.97 9.40
CA ARG A 87 10.26 -13.70 9.69
C ARG A 87 11.13 -14.33 8.61
N PRO A 88 12.03 -13.56 7.97
CA PRO A 88 12.87 -14.09 6.92
C PRO A 88 14.04 -14.91 7.52
N PRO A 89 14.66 -15.80 6.74
CA PRO A 89 15.84 -16.54 7.19
C PRO A 89 16.94 -15.58 7.65
N GLY A 90 17.56 -15.85 8.80
CA GLY A 90 18.71 -15.07 9.27
C GLY A 90 18.38 -13.67 9.81
N ALA A 91 17.10 -13.26 9.90
CA ALA A 91 16.76 -12.04 10.62
C ALA A 91 17.00 -12.21 12.13
N LEU A 92 18.02 -11.52 12.62
CA LEU A 92 18.36 -11.30 14.02
C LEU A 92 17.89 -9.92 14.52
N GLY A 93 17.23 -9.14 13.66
CA GLY A 93 17.06 -7.70 13.82
C GLY A 93 15.82 -7.25 14.59
N ASP A 94 15.91 -6.03 15.07
CA ASP A 94 14.90 -5.22 15.76
C ASP A 94 13.95 -4.47 14.79
N ARG A 95 13.99 -4.78 13.49
CA ARG A 95 13.15 -4.12 12.47
C ARG A 95 11.84 -4.85 12.25
N ALA A 96 10.77 -4.07 12.16
CA ALA A 96 9.45 -4.56 11.80
C ALA A 96 8.81 -3.81 10.63
N ILE A 97 7.98 -4.52 9.88
CA ILE A 97 7.09 -3.95 8.88
C ILE A 97 5.66 -4.28 9.29
N LEU A 98 4.79 -3.29 9.35
CA LEU A 98 3.35 -3.51 9.29
C LEU A 98 2.94 -3.52 7.82
N TYR A 99 2.45 -4.64 7.30
CA TYR A 99 2.06 -4.76 5.89
C TYR A 99 0.54 -4.82 5.71
N LEU A 100 0.05 -3.99 4.81
CA LEU A 100 -1.37 -3.83 4.46
C LEU A 100 -1.51 -4.18 2.98
N HIS A 101 -2.18 -5.28 2.68
CA HIS A 101 -2.29 -5.78 1.31
C HIS A 101 -3.21 -4.93 0.42
N GLY A 102 -2.99 -4.94 -0.89
CA GLY A 102 -3.91 -4.40 -1.89
C GLY A 102 -5.12 -5.29 -2.13
N GLY A 103 -5.98 -4.87 -3.06
CA GLY A 103 -7.24 -5.57 -3.38
C GLY A 103 -8.49 -4.70 -3.38
N ALA A 104 -8.34 -3.38 -3.58
CA ALA A 104 -9.45 -2.42 -3.64
C ALA A 104 -10.37 -2.46 -2.40
N PHE A 105 -9.80 -2.80 -1.23
CA PHE A 105 -10.53 -3.03 0.03
C PHE A 105 -11.59 -4.14 -0.02
N LEU A 106 -11.64 -4.93 -1.10
CA LEU A 106 -12.75 -5.84 -1.43
C LEU A 106 -12.30 -7.30 -1.58
N CYS A 107 -11.07 -7.53 -2.02
CA CYS A 107 -10.51 -8.85 -2.30
C CYS A 107 -9.08 -8.98 -1.77
N CYS A 108 -8.42 -10.09 -2.09
CA CYS A 108 -7.08 -10.45 -1.61
C CYS A 108 -7.03 -10.66 -0.08
N GLY A 109 -5.82 -10.84 0.43
CA GLY A 109 -5.58 -11.17 1.82
C GLY A 109 -4.12 -11.52 2.06
N ILE A 110 -3.88 -12.14 3.22
CA ILE A 110 -2.55 -12.61 3.62
C ILE A 110 -2.01 -13.59 2.57
N ASN A 111 -2.84 -14.49 2.04
CA ASN A 111 -2.36 -15.56 1.18
C ASN A 111 -1.90 -15.03 -0.18
N SER A 112 -2.66 -14.13 -0.80
CA SER A 112 -2.28 -13.56 -2.10
C SER A 112 -1.02 -12.70 -2.05
N HIS A 113 -0.72 -12.08 -0.90
CA HIS A 113 0.44 -11.20 -0.76
C HIS A 113 1.66 -11.87 -0.11
N ARG A 114 1.49 -13.04 0.53
CA ARG A 114 2.52 -13.72 1.31
C ARG A 114 3.86 -13.84 0.59
N GLN A 115 3.85 -14.20 -0.69
CA GLN A 115 5.09 -14.36 -1.44
C GLN A 115 5.83 -13.02 -1.55
N MET A 116 5.17 -11.97 -2.03
CA MET A 116 5.74 -10.62 -2.16
C MET A 116 6.21 -10.08 -0.80
N VAL A 117 5.37 -10.21 0.23
CA VAL A 117 5.70 -9.76 1.59
C VAL A 117 6.91 -10.48 2.14
N SER A 118 7.04 -11.80 1.93
CA SER A 118 8.22 -12.55 2.37
C SER A 118 9.50 -12.12 1.65
N ARG A 119 9.42 -11.71 0.37
CA ARG A 119 10.55 -11.14 -0.38
C ARG A 119 10.94 -9.76 0.17
N ILE A 120 9.96 -8.89 0.43
CA ILE A 120 10.19 -7.57 1.05
C ILE A 120 10.83 -7.74 2.43
N SER A 121 10.31 -8.67 3.24
CA SER A 121 10.84 -9.03 4.55
C SER A 121 12.31 -9.45 4.47
N ALA A 122 12.68 -10.33 3.54
CA ALA A 122 14.06 -10.77 3.38
C ALA A 122 14.99 -9.66 2.88
N GLU A 123 14.59 -8.90 1.86
CA GLU A 123 15.40 -7.79 1.35
C GLU A 123 15.59 -6.70 2.42
N SER A 124 14.55 -6.38 3.19
CA SER A 124 14.65 -5.39 4.29
C SER A 124 15.34 -5.91 5.56
N GLN A 125 15.55 -7.22 5.68
CA GLN A 125 15.94 -7.88 6.93
C GLN A 125 15.03 -7.50 8.10
N ALA A 126 13.74 -7.34 7.84
CA ALA A 126 12.72 -6.98 8.82
C ALA A 126 11.69 -8.09 8.95
N SER A 127 11.22 -8.33 10.17
CA SER A 127 10.04 -9.18 10.36
C SER A 127 8.79 -8.41 9.94
N THR A 128 7.77 -9.08 9.41
CA THR A 128 6.57 -8.42 8.88
C THR A 128 5.31 -8.95 9.53
N LEU A 129 4.47 -8.05 10.04
CA LEU A 129 3.10 -8.36 10.43
C LEU A 129 2.18 -8.06 9.24
N ASN A 130 1.73 -9.10 8.54
CA ASN A 130 0.80 -8.99 7.41
C ASN A 130 -0.65 -9.08 7.91
N VAL A 131 -1.42 -8.01 7.78
CA VAL A 131 -2.76 -7.90 8.40
C VAL A 131 -3.86 -8.31 7.42
N ALA A 132 -4.72 -9.25 7.82
CA ALA A 132 -5.97 -9.56 7.09
C ALA A 132 -7.09 -8.63 7.58
N TYR A 133 -6.97 -7.35 7.26
CA TYR A 133 -7.89 -6.31 7.71
C TYR A 133 -9.32 -6.53 7.19
N ARG A 134 -10.29 -5.97 7.92
CA ARG A 134 -11.72 -6.00 7.56
C ARG A 134 -11.97 -5.22 6.27
N MET A 135 -12.80 -5.77 5.38
CA MET A 135 -12.99 -5.28 4.01
C MET A 135 -14.44 -4.92 3.68
N ILE A 136 -14.62 -4.06 2.68
CA ILE A 136 -15.93 -3.77 2.07
C ILE A 136 -16.45 -5.01 1.33
N PRO A 137 -17.77 -5.16 1.12
CA PRO A 137 -18.84 -4.30 1.65
C PRO A 137 -19.24 -4.61 3.09
N ARG A 138 -18.63 -5.61 3.73
CA ARG A 138 -19.03 -6.04 5.09
C ARG A 138 -18.64 -5.05 6.17
N ASN A 139 -17.52 -4.35 5.98
CA ASN A 139 -17.02 -3.35 6.90
C ASN A 139 -16.55 -2.12 6.11
N PRO A 140 -16.77 -0.91 6.62
CA PRO A 140 -16.31 0.33 5.98
C PRO A 140 -14.78 0.45 6.03
N ILE A 141 -14.19 1.32 5.21
CA ILE A 141 -12.72 1.50 5.11
C ILE A 141 -12.12 1.88 6.47
N ARG A 142 -12.81 2.67 7.31
CA ARG A 142 -12.31 3.00 8.66
C ARG A 142 -12.02 1.76 9.52
N ALA A 143 -12.76 0.66 9.33
CA ALA A 143 -12.51 -0.58 10.06
C ALA A 143 -11.17 -1.21 9.65
N ALA A 144 -10.77 -1.05 8.38
CA ALA A 144 -9.44 -1.46 7.92
C ALA A 144 -8.33 -0.59 8.52
N VAL A 145 -8.59 0.72 8.68
CA VAL A 145 -7.67 1.65 9.34
C VAL A 145 -7.50 1.29 10.82
N GLU A 146 -8.60 1.05 11.54
CA GLU A 146 -8.58 0.56 12.93
C GLU A 146 -7.75 -0.71 13.07
N ASP A 147 -7.96 -1.69 12.18
CA ASP A 147 -7.22 -2.96 12.18
C ASP A 147 -5.71 -2.76 11.92
N GLY A 148 -5.35 -1.81 11.07
CA GLY A 148 -3.96 -1.42 10.82
C GLY A 148 -3.32 -0.77 12.05
N VAL A 149 -4.03 0.16 12.72
CA VAL A 149 -3.57 0.79 13.96
C VAL A 149 -3.40 -0.25 15.07
N ASP A 150 -4.30 -1.23 15.17
CA ASP A 150 -4.14 -2.36 16.09
C ASP A 150 -2.91 -3.20 15.76
N GLY A 151 -2.60 -3.41 14.48
CA GLY A 151 -1.35 -4.03 14.04
C GLY A 151 -0.12 -3.22 14.45
N TYR A 152 -0.18 -1.89 14.34
CA TYR A 152 0.91 -1.00 14.76
C TYR A 152 1.13 -1.06 16.28
N ARG A 153 0.06 -0.98 17.08
CA ARG A 153 0.11 -1.18 18.53
C ARG A 153 0.66 -2.55 18.92
N TRP A 154 0.27 -3.59 18.18
CA TRP A 154 0.78 -4.93 18.41
C TRP A 154 2.30 -4.95 18.28
N LEU A 155 2.87 -4.36 17.23
CA LEU A 155 4.33 -4.25 17.07
C LEU A 155 4.98 -3.51 18.25
N LEU A 156 4.46 -2.34 18.62
CA LEU A 156 4.98 -1.56 19.75
C LEU A 156 4.96 -2.36 21.07
N SER A 157 3.85 -3.05 21.36
CA SER A 157 3.71 -3.89 22.56
C SER A 157 4.63 -5.12 22.57
N HIS A 158 5.17 -5.51 21.42
CA HIS A 158 6.08 -6.65 21.27
C HIS A 158 7.56 -6.24 21.20
N GLY A 159 7.88 -5.02 21.66
CA GLY A 159 9.25 -4.57 21.87
C GLY A 159 9.90 -3.89 20.67
N TYR A 160 9.15 -3.67 19.59
CA TYR A 160 9.62 -2.84 18.48
C TYR A 160 9.49 -1.36 18.84
N THR A 161 10.58 -0.60 18.77
CA THR A 161 10.51 0.86 18.90
C THR A 161 9.99 1.48 17.60
N ALA A 162 9.34 2.63 17.69
CA ALA A 162 8.67 3.25 16.54
C ALA A 162 9.64 3.58 15.39
N ASP A 163 10.87 4.01 15.72
CA ASP A 163 11.97 4.26 14.79
C ASP A 163 12.51 3.00 14.10
N ARG A 164 11.96 1.82 14.44
CA ARG A 164 12.26 0.52 13.84
C ARG A 164 11.09 -0.10 13.08
N ILE A 165 9.95 0.58 13.05
CA ILE A 165 8.75 0.11 12.37
C ILE A 165 8.55 0.91 11.09
N VAL A 166 8.35 0.22 9.98
CA VAL A 166 7.87 0.79 8.72
C VAL A 166 6.44 0.34 8.48
N ILE A 167 5.56 1.24 8.07
CA ILE A 167 4.22 0.87 7.58
C ILE A 167 4.29 0.78 6.06
N ALA A 168 3.83 -0.33 5.50
CA ALA A 168 3.95 -0.61 4.08
C ALA A 168 2.69 -1.24 3.49
N GLY A 169 2.44 -1.00 2.22
CA GLY A 169 1.28 -1.58 1.54
C GLY A 169 1.21 -1.23 0.07
N ASP A 170 0.39 -1.97 -0.66
CA ASP A 170 0.22 -1.82 -2.11
C ASP A 170 -1.22 -1.44 -2.48
N SER A 171 -1.42 -0.60 -3.49
CA SER A 171 -2.75 -0.22 -3.98
C SER A 171 -3.65 0.35 -2.87
N ALA A 172 -4.78 -0.29 -2.58
CA ALA A 172 -5.62 0.02 -1.41
C ALA A 172 -4.87 -0.14 -0.08
N GLY A 173 -3.92 -1.07 0.01
CA GLY A 173 -2.98 -1.15 1.12
C GLY A 173 -2.04 0.04 1.20
N GLY A 174 -1.68 0.65 0.07
CA GLY A 174 -0.91 1.90 0.02
C GLY A 174 -1.72 3.11 0.52
N PHE A 175 -3.02 3.13 0.27
CA PHE A 175 -3.95 4.05 0.95
C PHE A 175 -3.93 3.82 2.46
N LEU A 176 -4.06 2.56 2.89
CA LEU A 176 -4.09 2.21 4.31
C LEU A 176 -2.77 2.55 4.99
N THR A 177 -1.62 2.41 4.32
CA THR A 177 -0.33 2.84 4.88
C THR A 177 -0.39 4.27 5.38
N PHE A 178 -0.81 5.21 4.53
CA PHE A 178 -0.86 6.62 4.91
C PHE A 178 -1.98 6.90 5.92
N MET A 179 -3.16 6.31 5.75
CA MET A 179 -4.28 6.51 6.68
C MET A 179 -4.01 5.94 8.08
N VAL A 180 -3.37 4.77 8.18
CA VAL A 180 -2.99 4.16 9.46
C VAL A 180 -1.93 5.01 10.14
N THR A 181 -0.94 5.54 9.40
CA THR A 181 0.07 6.45 9.97
C THR A 181 -0.58 7.74 10.47
N LEU A 182 -1.45 8.39 9.69
CA LEU A 182 -2.20 9.57 10.11
C LEU A 182 -3.03 9.30 11.37
N GLU A 183 -3.78 8.20 11.39
CA GLU A 183 -4.63 7.84 12.51
C GLU A 183 -3.82 7.47 13.77
N ALA A 184 -2.71 6.76 13.62
CA ALA A 184 -1.81 6.45 14.72
C ALA A 184 -1.26 7.73 15.37
N LEU A 185 -0.81 8.68 14.55
CA LEU A 185 -0.32 9.99 15.02
C LEU A 185 -1.42 10.81 15.70
N ARG A 186 -2.63 10.83 15.11
CA ARG A 186 -3.80 11.49 15.70
C ARG A 186 -4.16 10.93 17.08
N GLN A 187 -3.96 9.62 17.27
CA GLN A 187 -4.17 8.93 18.55
C GLN A 187 -2.98 9.05 19.52
N GLY A 188 -1.94 9.82 19.18
CA GLY A 188 -0.76 10.04 20.02
C GLY A 188 0.22 8.86 20.07
N LEU A 189 0.11 7.89 19.14
CA LEU A 189 1.11 6.84 19.01
C LEU A 189 2.41 7.44 18.45
N PRO A 190 3.59 6.90 18.82
CA PRO A 190 4.86 7.38 18.32
C PRO A 190 4.94 7.23 16.80
N ARG A 191 5.64 8.14 16.13
CA ARG A 191 5.76 8.15 14.67
C ARG A 191 6.62 6.96 14.17
N PRO A 192 6.17 6.17 13.18
CA PRO A 192 6.99 5.12 12.59
C PRO A 192 8.22 5.69 11.87
N ALA A 193 9.18 4.84 11.53
CA ALA A 193 10.42 5.22 10.87
C ALA A 193 10.19 5.76 9.46
N ALA A 194 9.29 5.12 8.71
CA ALA A 194 8.96 5.46 7.33
C ALA A 194 7.65 4.82 6.88
N ASP A 195 7.10 5.35 5.78
CA ASP A 195 6.00 4.76 5.02
C ASP A 195 6.51 4.22 3.66
N VAL A 196 6.01 3.08 3.22
CA VAL A 196 6.30 2.51 1.89
C VAL A 196 5.02 2.15 1.16
N ALA A 197 4.75 2.83 0.04
CA ALA A 197 3.52 2.66 -0.72
C ALA A 197 3.81 2.20 -2.15
N LEU A 198 3.21 1.09 -2.57
CA LEU A 198 3.40 0.50 -3.90
C LEU A 198 2.14 0.71 -4.74
N SER A 199 2.23 1.43 -5.85
CA SER A 199 1.09 1.75 -6.72
C SER A 199 -0.13 2.27 -5.93
N PRO A 200 0.01 3.25 -5.02
CA PRO A 200 -1.01 3.53 -4.02
C PRO A 200 -2.26 4.22 -4.61
N LEU A 201 -3.44 3.83 -4.13
CA LEU A 201 -4.73 4.48 -4.42
C LEU A 201 -4.96 5.60 -3.39
N THR A 202 -4.19 6.69 -3.44
CA THR A 202 -4.23 7.73 -2.38
C THR A 202 -5.40 8.69 -2.47
N ASP A 203 -6.12 8.69 -3.58
CA ASP A 203 -7.28 9.55 -3.81
C ASP A 203 -8.49 8.70 -4.24
N LEU A 204 -9.56 8.74 -3.45
CA LEU A 204 -10.82 8.05 -3.75
C LEU A 204 -11.65 8.79 -4.81
N ASP A 205 -11.38 10.07 -5.07
CA ASP A 205 -12.03 10.80 -6.16
C ASP A 205 -11.51 10.26 -7.52
N PRO A 206 -12.39 9.71 -8.37
CA PRO A 206 -11.97 9.16 -9.65
C PRO A 206 -11.61 10.22 -10.71
N VAL A 207 -11.95 11.50 -10.53
CA VAL A 207 -11.90 12.53 -11.58
C VAL A 207 -10.51 12.65 -12.21
N ASN A 208 -9.47 12.85 -11.41
CA ASN A 208 -8.10 13.01 -11.91
C ASN A 208 -7.60 11.75 -12.61
N LYS A 209 -7.86 10.58 -12.01
CA LYS A 209 -7.52 9.26 -12.59
C LYS A 209 -8.18 9.03 -13.93
N LEU A 210 -9.46 9.40 -14.08
CA LEU A 210 -10.22 9.19 -15.32
C LEU A 210 -9.85 10.18 -16.44
N ALA A 211 -9.41 11.39 -16.08
CA ALA A 211 -8.94 12.41 -17.01
C ALA A 211 -7.51 12.16 -17.50
N HIS A 212 -6.69 11.44 -16.73
CA HIS A 212 -5.29 11.19 -17.07
C HIS A 212 -5.12 10.21 -18.26
N PRO A 213 -4.16 10.42 -19.18
CA PRO A 213 -3.93 9.53 -20.34
C PRO A 213 -3.70 8.06 -19.98
N ASN A 214 -3.12 7.77 -18.81
CA ASN A 214 -2.90 6.40 -18.34
C ASN A 214 -4.20 5.60 -18.12
N ALA A 215 -5.34 6.27 -18.02
CA ALA A 215 -6.62 5.62 -17.87
C ALA A 215 -6.95 4.66 -19.01
N ASP A 216 -6.42 4.93 -20.21
CA ASP A 216 -6.54 4.03 -21.36
C ASP A 216 -5.38 3.02 -21.44
N LEU A 217 -4.20 3.37 -20.92
CA LEU A 217 -3.00 2.54 -20.97
C LEU A 217 -2.98 1.41 -19.94
N CYS A 218 -3.63 1.56 -18.78
CA CYS A 218 -3.52 0.65 -17.65
C CYS A 218 -3.84 -0.81 -18.04
N ALA A 219 -2.91 -1.73 -17.81
CA ALA A 219 -3.11 -3.14 -18.20
C ALA A 219 -4.15 -3.87 -17.33
N VAL A 220 -4.43 -3.36 -16.12
CA VAL A 220 -5.25 -4.03 -15.11
C VAL A 220 -6.64 -3.42 -15.02
N PHE A 221 -6.74 -2.11 -14.79
CA PHE A 221 -8.02 -1.48 -14.49
C PHE A 221 -8.65 -0.82 -15.72
N PRO A 222 -9.90 -1.15 -16.06
CA PRO A 222 -10.70 -0.32 -16.96
C PRO A 222 -11.21 0.92 -16.22
N LYS A 223 -11.39 2.05 -16.93
CA LYS A 223 -12.00 3.29 -16.41
C LYS A 223 -13.26 3.05 -15.56
N ARG A 224 -14.13 2.16 -16.03
CA ARG A 224 -15.38 1.81 -15.33
C ARG A 224 -15.17 1.26 -13.93
N ALA A 225 -14.11 0.49 -13.70
CA ALA A 225 -13.84 -0.14 -12.41
C ALA A 225 -13.51 0.90 -11.33
N VAL A 226 -12.74 1.94 -11.67
CA VAL A 226 -12.37 3.02 -10.75
C VAL A 226 -13.62 3.78 -10.28
N GLY A 227 -14.48 4.16 -11.23
CA GLY A 227 -15.74 4.82 -10.91
C GLY A 227 -16.73 3.91 -10.16
N ALA A 228 -16.75 2.60 -10.44
CA ALA A 228 -17.58 1.64 -9.72
C ALA A 228 -17.13 1.47 -8.26
N LEU A 229 -15.81 1.40 -8.01
CA LEU A 229 -15.25 1.35 -6.67
C LEU A 229 -15.61 2.59 -5.86
N SER A 230 -15.43 3.78 -6.44
CA SER A 230 -15.72 5.06 -5.77
C SER A 230 -17.19 5.14 -5.34
N ARG A 231 -18.12 4.81 -6.25
CA ARG A 231 -19.55 4.75 -5.94
C ARG A 231 -19.92 3.69 -4.90
N LEU A 232 -19.22 2.55 -4.89
CA LEU A 232 -19.46 1.51 -3.90
C LEU A 232 -19.08 1.99 -2.50
N ILE A 233 -17.93 2.65 -2.36
CA ILE A 233 -17.47 3.23 -1.09
C ILE A 233 -18.47 4.30 -0.61
N GLU A 234 -18.83 5.26 -1.47
CA GLU A 234 -19.80 6.32 -1.15
C GLU A 234 -21.17 5.76 -0.69
N ARG A 235 -21.67 4.72 -1.38
CA ARG A 235 -22.93 4.05 -1.00
C ARG A 235 -22.84 3.38 0.36
N LEU A 236 -21.70 2.75 0.68
CA LEU A 236 -21.51 2.07 1.96
C LEU A 236 -21.46 3.06 3.12
N ASP A 237 -20.75 4.18 2.95
CA ASP A 237 -20.67 5.22 3.97
C ASP A 237 -22.05 5.84 4.22
N THR A 238 -22.78 6.17 3.14
CA THR A 238 -24.14 6.72 3.23
C THR A 238 -25.12 5.75 3.91
N ARG A 239 -25.13 4.47 3.51
CA ARG A 239 -26.05 3.46 4.09
C ARG A 239 -25.73 3.13 5.55
N GLY A 240 -24.46 3.17 5.93
CA GLY A 240 -24.03 2.88 7.29
C GLY A 240 -24.24 4.03 8.28
N GLY A 241 -24.65 5.22 7.80
CA GLY A 241 -24.69 6.43 8.63
C GLY A 241 -23.30 6.83 9.11
N HIS A 242 -22.29 6.59 8.28
CA HIS A 242 -20.89 6.83 8.60
C HIS A 242 -20.45 8.17 8.01
N GLU A 243 -19.46 8.80 8.64
CA GLU A 243 -18.78 9.92 7.99
C GLU A 243 -18.17 9.43 6.66
N PRO A 244 -18.22 10.25 5.59
CA PRO A 244 -17.62 9.89 4.31
C PRO A 244 -16.15 9.51 4.45
N SER A 245 -15.75 8.43 3.79
CA SER A 245 -14.35 8.02 3.72
C SER A 245 -13.50 9.14 3.11
N THR A 246 -12.47 9.58 3.82
CA THR A 246 -11.54 10.61 3.36
C THR A 246 -10.32 9.99 2.70
N SER A 247 -9.76 10.68 1.71
CA SER A 247 -8.51 10.29 1.07
C SER A 247 -7.29 10.73 1.92
N PRO A 248 -6.22 9.92 2.08
CA PRO A 248 -5.03 10.32 2.81
C PRO A 248 -4.35 11.55 2.21
N VAL A 249 -4.51 11.76 0.90
CA VAL A 249 -3.94 12.92 0.19
C VAL A 249 -4.52 14.25 0.67
N ASP A 250 -5.74 14.25 1.22
CA ASP A 250 -6.41 15.43 1.77
C ASP A 250 -6.06 15.70 3.23
N GLY A 251 -5.36 14.76 3.90
CA GLY A 251 -4.97 14.87 5.30
C GLY A 251 -3.92 15.93 5.59
N SER A 252 -3.71 16.22 6.88
CA SER A 252 -2.58 17.03 7.35
C SER A 252 -1.32 16.17 7.39
N LEU A 253 -0.42 16.39 6.43
CA LEU A 253 0.74 15.51 6.22
C LEU A 253 2.01 15.94 6.98
N ALA A 254 2.03 17.10 7.64
CA ALA A 254 3.26 17.68 8.20
C ALA A 254 3.96 16.80 9.26
N SER A 255 3.20 15.92 9.94
CA SER A 255 3.73 14.98 10.94
C SER A 255 4.12 13.61 10.38
N MET A 256 3.92 13.37 9.09
CA MET A 256 4.19 12.07 8.46
C MET A 256 5.70 11.74 8.49
N PRO A 257 6.07 10.45 8.52
CA PRO A 257 7.45 10.04 8.38
C PRO A 257 7.92 10.14 6.91
N PRO A 258 9.23 10.01 6.64
CA PRO A 258 9.72 9.89 5.26
C PRO A 258 9.02 8.75 4.51
N ALA A 259 8.74 8.96 3.22
CA ALA A 259 8.01 8.00 2.40
C ALA A 259 8.80 7.53 1.18
N LEU A 260 8.62 6.26 0.82
CA LEU A 260 8.93 5.72 -0.50
C LEU A 260 7.63 5.42 -1.23
N ILE A 261 7.47 5.96 -2.43
CA ILE A 261 6.37 5.63 -3.34
C ILE A 261 6.94 4.98 -4.59
N GLN A 262 6.53 3.77 -4.92
CA GLN A 262 6.86 3.12 -6.19
C GLN A 262 5.62 3.03 -7.07
N THR A 263 5.72 3.39 -8.35
CA THR A 263 4.62 3.23 -9.31
C THR A 263 5.16 2.90 -10.70
N GLY A 264 4.40 2.15 -11.49
CA GLY A 264 4.58 1.99 -12.92
C GLY A 264 4.05 3.20 -13.68
N SER A 265 4.74 3.60 -14.75
CA SER A 265 4.40 4.81 -15.51
C SER A 265 3.13 4.70 -16.35
N GLN A 266 2.55 3.50 -16.50
CA GLN A 266 1.31 3.26 -17.26
C GLN A 266 0.12 2.88 -16.38
N GLU A 267 0.26 3.03 -15.06
CA GLU A 267 -0.80 2.69 -14.12
C GLU A 267 -1.92 3.73 -14.10
N MET A 268 -3.14 3.26 -13.81
CA MET A 268 -4.28 4.14 -13.56
C MET A 268 -4.03 5.03 -12.33
N VAL A 269 -3.39 4.49 -11.29
CA VAL A 269 -3.07 5.16 -10.02
C VAL A 269 -1.71 5.87 -10.04
N TYR A 270 -1.09 6.00 -11.22
CA TYR A 270 0.15 6.77 -11.36
C TYR A 270 -0.04 8.23 -10.90
N VAL A 271 -1.18 8.84 -11.25
CA VAL A 271 -1.51 10.22 -10.85
C VAL A 271 -1.67 10.36 -9.34
N ASP A 272 -2.17 9.33 -8.65
CA ASP A 272 -2.29 9.30 -7.19
C ASP A 272 -0.90 9.28 -6.51
N ALA A 273 0.04 8.53 -7.10
CA ALA A 273 1.43 8.49 -6.64
C ALA A 273 2.13 9.85 -6.79
N GLU A 274 1.95 10.53 -7.92
CA GLU A 274 2.46 11.88 -8.14
C GLU A 274 1.86 12.88 -7.15
N LEU A 275 0.53 12.92 -7.07
CA LEU A 275 -0.21 13.83 -6.19
C LEU A 275 0.21 13.67 -4.73
N MET A 276 0.30 12.44 -4.22
CA MET A 276 0.72 12.21 -2.84
C MET A 276 2.17 12.65 -2.61
N SER A 277 3.08 12.40 -3.57
CA SER A 277 4.48 12.83 -3.45
C SER A 277 4.61 14.36 -3.39
N GLU A 278 3.81 15.08 -4.17
CA GLU A 278 3.75 16.54 -4.16
C GLU A 278 3.17 17.08 -2.86
N ARG A 279 2.11 16.44 -2.34
CA ARG A 279 1.48 16.82 -1.07
C ARG A 279 2.42 16.60 0.13
N LEU A 280 3.17 15.51 0.15
CA LEU A 280 4.22 15.27 1.14
C LEU A 280 5.34 16.30 1.05
N SER A 281 5.79 16.61 -0.18
CA SER A 281 6.77 17.66 -0.46
C SER A 281 6.33 19.02 0.06
N GLN A 282 5.10 19.44 -0.24
CA GLN A 282 4.50 20.69 0.23
C GLN A 282 4.37 20.75 1.75
N ALA A 283 4.17 19.60 2.39
CA ALA A 283 4.12 19.47 3.85
C ALA A 283 5.51 19.37 4.51
N GLY A 284 6.60 19.52 3.75
CA GLY A 284 7.97 19.43 4.26
C GLY A 284 8.39 18.01 4.65
N VAL A 285 7.74 16.97 4.10
CA VAL A 285 8.04 15.56 4.39
C VAL A 285 8.88 14.95 3.28
N PRO A 286 10.05 14.35 3.59
CA PRO A 286 10.87 13.71 2.56
C PRO A 286 10.14 12.57 1.86
N CYS A 287 10.04 12.65 0.53
CA CYS A 287 9.44 11.60 -0.29
C CYS A 287 10.40 11.20 -1.43
N GLU A 288 10.68 9.89 -1.55
CA GLU A 288 11.33 9.29 -2.71
C GLU A 288 10.23 8.70 -3.62
N LEU A 289 10.01 9.31 -4.80
CA LEU A 289 9.10 8.79 -5.82
C LEU A 289 9.91 8.01 -6.86
N GLN A 290 9.63 6.71 -7.01
CA GLN A 290 10.25 5.85 -8.00
C GLN A 290 9.24 5.46 -9.07
N VAL A 291 9.48 5.92 -10.29
CA VAL A 291 8.62 5.65 -11.45
C VAL A 291 9.28 4.60 -12.32
N TRP A 292 8.56 3.52 -12.61
CA TRP A 292 9.05 2.36 -13.33
C TRP A 292 8.43 2.28 -14.70
N GLU A 293 9.26 2.37 -15.73
CA GLU A 293 8.81 2.50 -17.11
C GLU A 293 7.95 1.31 -17.54
N ARG A 294 6.70 1.61 -17.91
CA ARG A 294 5.69 0.71 -18.49
C ARG A 294 5.43 -0.55 -17.66
N GLN A 295 5.68 -0.49 -16.37
CA GLN A 295 5.30 -1.56 -15.45
C GLN A 295 3.79 -1.52 -15.17
N VAL A 296 3.24 -2.69 -14.89
CA VAL A 296 1.83 -2.87 -14.54
C VAL A 296 1.57 -2.57 -13.06
N HIS A 297 0.30 -2.45 -12.70
CA HIS A 297 -0.15 -2.28 -11.32
C HIS A 297 0.42 -3.34 -10.39
N VAL A 298 1.15 -2.90 -9.35
CA VAL A 298 1.83 -3.76 -8.37
C VAL A 298 2.73 -4.82 -9.03
N PHE A 299 3.54 -4.41 -10.00
CA PHE A 299 4.49 -5.30 -10.70
C PHE A 299 5.49 -6.02 -9.76
N GLN A 300 5.69 -5.49 -8.55
CA GLN A 300 6.47 -6.11 -7.47
C GLN A 300 5.93 -7.50 -7.09
N ALA A 301 4.61 -7.73 -7.22
CA ALA A 301 4.00 -9.02 -6.91
C ALA A 301 4.51 -10.15 -7.81
N ALA A 302 5.05 -9.82 -9.00
CA ALA A 302 5.63 -10.78 -9.93
C ALA A 302 7.15 -10.94 -9.79
N ALA A 303 7.74 -10.49 -8.68
CA ALA A 303 9.16 -10.69 -8.39
C ALA A 303 9.56 -12.17 -8.39
N GLY A 304 10.73 -12.47 -8.95
CA GLY A 304 11.16 -13.83 -9.29
C GLY A 304 10.82 -14.26 -10.72
N LEU A 305 9.76 -13.70 -11.32
CA LEU A 305 9.44 -13.85 -12.75
C LEU A 305 9.83 -12.59 -13.53
N LEU A 306 9.56 -11.41 -12.97
CA LEU A 306 9.91 -10.12 -13.55
C LEU A 306 11.22 -9.59 -12.94
N PRO A 307 12.25 -9.30 -13.75
CA PRO A 307 13.47 -8.64 -13.30
C PRO A 307 13.20 -7.30 -12.61
N GLU A 308 12.28 -6.50 -13.14
CA GLU A 308 11.88 -5.20 -12.59
C GLU A 308 11.21 -5.34 -11.23
N GLY A 309 10.27 -6.28 -11.08
CA GLY A 309 9.67 -6.57 -9.78
C GLY A 309 10.71 -6.97 -8.74
N THR A 310 11.69 -7.79 -9.13
CA THR A 310 12.80 -8.19 -8.25
C THR A 310 13.68 -6.99 -7.87
N ARG A 311 14.01 -6.12 -8.82
CA ARG A 311 14.79 -4.89 -8.57
C ARG A 311 14.02 -3.92 -7.68
N ALA A 312 12.71 -3.78 -7.88
CA ALA A 312 11.85 -2.92 -7.09
C ALA A 312 11.80 -3.36 -5.62
N ILE A 313 11.70 -4.67 -5.34
CA ILE A 313 11.78 -5.19 -3.97
C ILE A 313 13.13 -4.91 -3.33
N ARG A 314 14.25 -4.99 -4.08
CA ARG A 314 15.57 -4.61 -3.57
C ARG A 314 15.65 -3.13 -3.20
N GLU A 315 15.05 -2.25 -4.00
CA GLU A 315 14.96 -0.82 -3.69
C GLU A 315 14.10 -0.55 -2.45
N ILE A 316 12.99 -1.29 -2.26
CA ILE A 316 12.19 -1.26 -1.03
C ILE A 316 13.07 -1.66 0.17
N GLY A 317 13.78 -2.79 0.08
CA GLY A 317 14.67 -3.25 1.13
C GLY A 317 15.77 -2.24 1.47
N ARG A 318 16.40 -1.63 0.46
CA ARG A 318 17.38 -0.55 0.62
C ARG A 318 16.79 0.62 1.42
N PHE A 319 15.62 1.11 1.01
CA PHE A 319 14.97 2.24 1.67
C PHE A 319 14.62 1.92 3.13
N ILE A 320 14.01 0.76 3.39
CA ILE A 320 13.65 0.34 4.75
C ILE A 320 14.88 0.23 5.65
N ARG A 321 15.98 -0.38 5.19
CA ARG A 321 17.22 -0.48 5.97
C ARG A 321 17.84 0.90 6.24
N LYS A 322 17.74 1.84 5.29
CA LYS A 322 18.20 3.23 5.47
C LYS A 322 17.35 3.98 6.50
N ALA A 323 16.03 3.79 6.48
CA ALA A 323 15.10 4.40 7.42
C ALA A 323 15.20 3.82 8.84
N THR A 324 15.71 2.59 8.97
CA THR A 324 15.85 1.87 10.26
C THR A 324 17.32 1.43 10.49
N PRO A 325 18.26 2.39 10.61
CA PRO A 325 19.70 2.09 10.68
C PRO A 325 20.04 1.31 11.95
N VAL A 326 20.75 0.17 11.88
CA VAL A 326 21.03 -0.69 13.06
C VAL A 326 21.57 0.15 14.22
N SER A 327 21.07 -0.09 15.44
CA SER A 327 21.64 0.54 16.64
C SER A 327 23.11 0.17 16.72
N THR A 328 24.01 1.14 16.53
CA THR A 328 25.43 0.98 16.84
C THR A 328 25.54 0.95 18.35
N SER A 329 25.54 -0.25 18.92
CA SER A 329 25.97 -0.53 20.29
C SER A 329 27.44 -0.21 20.48
#